data_AF-A0A507BEB1-F1
#
_entry.id   AF-A0A507BEB1-F1
#
_cell.length_a   1.000
_cell.length_b   1.000
_cell.length_c   1.000
_cell.angle_alpha   90.00
_cell.angle_beta   90.00
_cell.angle_gamma   90.00
#
_symmetry.space_group_name_H-M   'P 1'
#
loop_
_entity.id
_entity.type
_entity.pdbx_description
1 polymer ?
#
loop_
_entity_poly.entity_id
_entity_poly.type
_entity_poly.pdbx_seq_one_letter_code
_entity_poly.pdbx_strand_id
1 'polypeptide(L)'
;MNAMLPHGNRRGPWRSLAAIAALSWPALAATPPAVFQANPRVGPGGTRFKDSPHFRIYNSPSDSAADSAIKSLEAAYSCFVDDLGWRSSGLSFRQEDDNGPWYKVNVYTVSTLPGAAANTGTDQTAGLSFLNVVTQYLTEPSITVHEFGHALTYAERYWIDQIRTGAWWEPVANFVADTYLTSPLCTPARSRFGQAEGSTLIDLNKVLGDSHQVIVDGTRDSGNYYQSWPFLTYMHNNPDNYAGLGLATFPGVWTRYQRNSNETPLHVLNRLVSPAVRIQTVVARYWARMAYVDIGHAQAARQFAAQRSSINYANLDSQGGGRYRVKSSRQPRYMGANIIPLKGSGTSIGVVVTASSGMPFTATLAVRSPSGSVRYVDLPGGSGSATLSNGEEASLVVVNTPATLYLYDPFSLTSEVSRGLDYQLQLTGATA
;
A
#
# COMPACT_ATOMS: atom_id res chain seq x y z
N MET A 1 -7.14 -75.73 50.34
CA MET A 1 -7.90 -76.76 49.60
C MET A 1 -8.87 -76.05 48.66
N ASN A 2 -8.77 -76.39 47.38
CA ASN A 2 -9.73 -76.30 46.27
C ASN A 2 -10.48 -74.99 45.94
N ALA A 3 -10.15 -74.54 44.73
CA ALA A 3 -10.87 -73.73 43.76
C ALA A 3 -12.37 -74.03 43.60
N MET A 4 -13.14 -73.01 43.17
CA MET A 4 -13.86 -73.01 41.88
C MET A 4 -14.51 -71.62 41.60
N LEU A 5 -14.22 -71.09 40.40
CA LEU A 5 -15.03 -70.12 39.62
C LEU A 5 -16.18 -70.89 38.89
N PRO A 6 -17.12 -70.31 38.08
CA PRO A 6 -17.14 -69.00 37.38
C PRO A 6 -18.54 -68.31 37.17
N HIS A 7 -18.53 -67.23 36.35
CA HIS A 7 -19.61 -66.49 35.65
C HIS A 7 -20.24 -65.30 36.42
N GLY A 8 -20.48 -64.11 35.87
CA GLY A 8 -20.33 -63.52 34.53
C GLY A 8 -21.00 -62.12 34.49
N ASN A 9 -20.74 -61.35 33.43
CA ASN A 9 -21.37 -60.09 33.00
C ASN A 9 -20.96 -58.72 33.62
N ARG A 10 -20.05 -58.05 32.91
CA ARG A 10 -19.75 -56.60 32.99
C ARG A 10 -20.71 -55.81 32.10
N ARG A 11 -21.35 -54.77 32.63
CA ARG A 11 -22.04 -53.72 31.86
C ARG A 11 -21.03 -52.63 31.47
N GLY A 12 -20.97 -52.31 30.18
CA GLY A 12 -20.08 -51.28 29.61
C GLY A 12 -20.59 -49.85 29.80
N PRO A 13 -19.71 -48.85 29.65
CA PRO A 13 -20.07 -47.44 29.73
C PRO A 13 -20.60 -46.91 28.39
N TRP A 14 -21.63 -46.09 28.47
CA TRP A 14 -22.24 -45.35 27.37
C TRP A 14 -21.23 -44.32 26.82
N ARG A 15 -20.90 -44.43 25.53
CA ARG A 15 -20.17 -43.39 24.79
C ARG A 15 -21.18 -42.50 24.08
N SER A 16 -21.23 -41.23 24.49
CA SER A 16 -21.89 -40.17 23.72
C SER A 16 -21.12 -39.95 22.41
N LEU A 17 -21.78 -40.21 21.28
CA LEU A 17 -21.30 -39.83 19.95
C LEU A 17 -21.55 -38.32 19.76
N ALA A 18 -20.48 -37.53 19.81
CA ALA A 18 -20.50 -36.16 19.34
C ALA A 18 -20.61 -36.17 17.80
N ALA A 19 -21.65 -35.51 17.28
CA ALA A 19 -21.79 -35.26 15.85
C ALA A 19 -20.68 -34.29 15.41
N ILE A 20 -19.72 -34.79 14.62
CA ILE A 20 -18.77 -33.96 13.91
C ILE A 20 -19.54 -33.32 12.76
N ALA A 21 -19.82 -32.02 12.87
CA ALA A 21 -20.29 -31.24 11.74
C ALA A 21 -19.17 -31.26 10.68
N ALA A 22 -19.45 -31.89 9.54
CA ALA A 22 -18.57 -31.82 8.38
C ALA A 22 -18.50 -30.36 7.93
N LEU A 23 -17.34 -29.73 8.14
CA LEU A 23 -16.99 -28.48 7.47
C LEU A 23 -16.99 -28.78 5.97
N SER A 24 -18.03 -28.32 5.27
CA SER A 24 -18.04 -28.27 3.81
C SER A 24 -16.83 -27.45 3.37
N TRP A 25 -15.84 -28.10 2.77
CA TRP A 25 -14.74 -27.40 2.12
C TRP A 25 -15.33 -26.49 1.03
N PRO A 26 -14.92 -25.21 0.96
CA PRO A 26 -15.29 -24.38 -0.18
C PRO A 26 -14.84 -25.11 -1.45
N ALA A 27 -15.71 -25.15 -2.46
CA ALA A 27 -15.37 -25.69 -3.77
C ALA A 27 -14.05 -25.06 -4.22
N LEU A 28 -13.09 -25.89 -4.67
CA LEU A 28 -11.83 -25.43 -5.25
C LEU A 28 -12.18 -24.45 -6.37
N ALA A 29 -11.64 -23.23 -6.30
CA ALA A 29 -11.79 -22.24 -7.36
C ALA A 29 -11.34 -22.88 -8.69
N ALA A 30 -12.12 -22.68 -9.75
CA ALA A 30 -11.79 -23.23 -11.06
C ALA A 30 -10.45 -22.64 -11.57
N THR A 31 -9.62 -23.48 -12.17
CA THR A 31 -8.37 -23.04 -12.79
C THR A 31 -8.69 -22.10 -13.96
N PRO A 32 -8.16 -20.86 -13.99
CA PRO A 32 -8.38 -19.95 -15.10
C PRO A 32 -7.91 -20.55 -16.43
N PRO A 33 -8.63 -20.34 -17.54
CA PRO A 33 -8.20 -20.81 -18.85
C PRO A 33 -6.96 -20.03 -19.31
N ALA A 34 -6.07 -20.68 -20.06
CA ALA A 34 -4.85 -20.05 -20.59
C ALA A 34 -5.12 -18.88 -21.56
N VAL A 35 -6.33 -18.79 -22.12
CA VAL A 35 -6.76 -17.69 -23.00
C VAL A 35 -8.17 -17.28 -22.58
N PHE A 36 -8.35 -16.00 -22.30
CA PHE A 36 -9.64 -15.46 -21.87
C PHE A 36 -10.56 -15.15 -23.05
N GLN A 37 -11.87 -15.16 -22.79
CA GLN A 37 -12.87 -14.82 -23.77
C GLN A 37 -12.83 -13.32 -24.08
N ALA A 38 -12.90 -12.93 -25.35
CA ALA A 38 -13.09 -11.52 -25.66
C ALA A 38 -14.52 -11.05 -25.35
N ASN A 39 -14.67 -9.84 -24.81
CA ASN A 39 -15.96 -9.21 -24.62
C ASN A 39 -16.00 -7.82 -25.29
N PRO A 40 -16.40 -7.72 -26.57
CA PRO A 40 -16.41 -6.45 -27.29
C PRO A 40 -17.50 -5.47 -26.82
N ARG A 41 -18.38 -5.88 -25.88
CA ARG A 41 -19.44 -5.03 -25.33
C ARG A 41 -18.97 -4.14 -24.17
N VAL A 42 -17.79 -4.43 -23.60
CA VAL A 42 -17.23 -3.67 -22.47
C VAL A 42 -16.39 -2.52 -23.03
N GLY A 43 -16.81 -1.28 -22.79
CA GLY A 43 -16.15 -0.08 -23.30
C GLY A 43 -16.64 0.36 -24.68
N PRO A 44 -15.94 1.30 -25.37
CA PRO A 44 -16.41 1.91 -26.61
C PRO A 44 -16.54 0.97 -27.82
N GLY A 45 -15.99 -0.24 -27.75
CA GLY A 45 -15.96 -1.19 -28.87
C GLY A 45 -14.99 -0.81 -29.98
N GLY A 46 -15.04 -1.55 -31.09
CA GLY A 46 -14.16 -1.35 -32.25
C GLY A 46 -14.01 -2.63 -33.08
N THR A 47 -13.55 -2.48 -34.32
CA THR A 47 -13.37 -3.60 -35.26
C THR A 47 -11.91 -3.91 -35.57
N ARG A 48 -10.99 -2.96 -35.32
CA ARG A 48 -9.55 -3.15 -35.43
C ARG A 48 -8.96 -3.40 -34.05
N PHE A 49 -8.47 -4.61 -33.82
CA PHE A 49 -7.87 -4.99 -32.55
C PHE A 49 -6.74 -6.01 -32.72
N LYS A 50 -5.91 -6.12 -31.69
CA LYS A 50 -4.93 -7.19 -31.51
C LYS A 50 -5.15 -7.86 -30.16
N ASP A 51 -5.18 -9.19 -30.16
CA ASP A 51 -5.39 -9.99 -28.96
C ASP A 51 -4.07 -10.56 -28.43
N SER A 52 -4.02 -10.68 -27.10
CA SER A 52 -3.10 -11.54 -26.34
C SER A 52 -3.93 -12.46 -25.43
N PRO A 53 -3.36 -13.42 -24.69
CA PRO A 53 -4.12 -14.28 -23.78
C PRO A 53 -5.13 -13.56 -22.87
N HIS A 54 -4.73 -12.46 -22.23
CA HIS A 54 -5.52 -11.74 -21.23
C HIS A 54 -5.99 -10.35 -21.66
N PHE A 55 -5.49 -9.81 -22.78
CA PHE A 55 -5.80 -8.44 -23.22
C PHE A 55 -6.27 -8.37 -24.67
N ARG A 56 -7.04 -7.32 -24.96
CA ARG A 56 -7.40 -6.92 -26.32
C ARG A 56 -7.11 -5.44 -26.52
N ILE A 57 -6.22 -5.10 -27.45
CA ILE A 57 -5.85 -3.72 -27.77
C ILE A 57 -6.61 -3.25 -29.00
N TYR A 58 -7.48 -2.25 -28.84
CA TYR A 58 -8.25 -1.62 -29.93
C TYR A 58 -7.54 -0.39 -30.47
N ASN A 59 -7.61 -0.22 -31.80
CA ASN A 59 -7.24 1.01 -32.51
C ASN A 59 -5.79 1.49 -32.28
N SER A 60 -4.87 0.58 -31.93
CA SER A 60 -3.43 0.89 -31.85
C SER A 60 -2.93 1.53 -33.16
N PRO A 61 -2.01 2.52 -33.10
CA PRO A 61 -1.49 3.17 -34.30
C PRO A 61 -0.78 2.17 -35.23
N SER A 62 -0.15 1.14 -34.68
CA SER A 62 0.50 0.07 -35.43
C SER A 62 0.46 -1.26 -34.67
N ASP A 63 0.72 -2.36 -35.38
CA ASP A 63 0.85 -3.69 -34.76
C ASP A 63 2.03 -3.74 -33.80
N SER A 64 3.12 -3.05 -34.12
CA SER A 64 4.30 -2.96 -33.25
C SER A 64 4.01 -2.22 -31.94
N ALA A 65 3.20 -1.15 -31.98
CA ALA A 65 2.77 -0.47 -30.76
C ALA A 65 1.83 -1.35 -29.92
N ALA A 66 0.93 -2.10 -30.57
CA ALA A 66 0.07 -3.07 -29.88
C ALA A 66 0.90 -4.19 -29.23
N ASP A 67 1.90 -4.72 -29.92
CA ASP A 67 2.80 -5.75 -29.39
C ASP A 67 3.61 -5.25 -28.19
N SER A 68 4.08 -4.00 -28.24
CA SER A 68 4.79 -3.40 -27.11
C SER A 68 3.89 -3.28 -25.89
N ALA A 69 2.66 -2.77 -26.06
CA ALA A 69 1.69 -2.67 -24.96
C ALA A 69 1.31 -4.05 -24.40
N ILE A 70 1.05 -5.03 -25.26
CA ILE A 70 0.74 -6.41 -24.88
C ILE A 70 1.86 -7.00 -24.05
N LYS A 71 3.14 -6.83 -24.43
CA LYS A 71 4.26 -7.38 -23.66
C LYS A 71 4.30 -6.82 -22.23
N SER A 72 4.09 -5.51 -22.06
CA SER A 72 4.08 -4.90 -20.73
C SER A 72 2.87 -5.35 -19.90
N LEU A 73 1.69 -5.41 -20.51
CA LEU A 73 0.45 -5.80 -19.83
C LEU A 73 0.41 -7.29 -19.46
N GLU A 74 0.84 -8.18 -20.35
CA GLU A 74 0.97 -9.62 -20.05
C GLU A 74 2.05 -9.89 -18.99
N ALA A 75 3.15 -9.13 -19.00
CA ALA A 75 4.15 -9.21 -17.94
C ALA A 75 3.59 -8.75 -16.59
N ALA A 76 2.82 -7.66 -16.58
CA ALA A 76 2.16 -7.18 -15.36
C ALA A 76 1.11 -8.17 -14.85
N TYR A 77 0.25 -8.71 -15.74
CA TYR A 77 -0.70 -9.75 -15.40
C TYR A 77 0.00 -10.96 -14.78
N SER A 78 1.08 -11.42 -15.42
CA SER A 78 1.81 -12.59 -14.93
C SER A 78 2.49 -12.33 -13.59
N CYS A 79 3.01 -11.12 -13.35
CA CYS A 79 3.53 -10.79 -12.03
C CYS A 79 2.41 -10.76 -10.96
N PHE A 80 1.35 -9.98 -11.18
CA PHE A 80 0.38 -9.74 -10.12
C PHE A 80 -0.59 -10.90 -9.93
N VAL A 81 -1.11 -11.46 -11.02
CA VAL A 81 -2.13 -12.52 -10.96
C VAL A 81 -1.48 -13.89 -10.79
N ASP A 82 -0.55 -14.26 -11.66
CA ASP A 82 0.03 -15.62 -11.62
C ASP A 82 1.01 -15.78 -10.45
N ASP A 83 1.98 -14.87 -10.33
CA ASP A 83 3.09 -15.01 -9.38
C ASP A 83 2.71 -14.51 -7.96
N LEU A 84 1.94 -13.41 -7.87
CA LEU A 84 1.56 -12.79 -6.58
C LEU A 84 0.14 -13.11 -6.12
N GLY A 85 -0.69 -13.78 -6.93
CA GLY A 85 -2.00 -14.27 -6.50
C GLY A 85 -3.06 -13.18 -6.28
N TRP A 86 -2.97 -12.05 -6.99
CA TRP A 86 -4.07 -11.09 -7.08
C TRP A 86 -5.28 -11.73 -7.76
N ARG A 87 -6.48 -11.23 -7.46
CA ARG A 87 -7.67 -11.70 -8.17
C ARG A 87 -7.56 -11.32 -9.65
N SER A 88 -7.88 -12.26 -10.53
CA SER A 88 -7.77 -12.03 -11.98
C SER A 88 -8.67 -10.88 -12.43
N SER A 89 -8.09 -9.93 -13.16
CA SER A 89 -8.79 -8.81 -13.77
C SER A 89 -9.77 -9.21 -14.88
N GLY A 90 -9.72 -10.47 -15.32
CA GLY A 90 -10.70 -11.02 -16.26
C GLY A 90 -12.02 -11.46 -15.62
N LEU A 91 -12.12 -11.43 -14.29
CA LEU A 91 -13.33 -11.79 -13.58
C LEU A 91 -14.18 -10.57 -13.28
N SER A 92 -15.51 -10.76 -13.31
CA SER A 92 -16.42 -9.69 -12.90
C SER A 92 -16.20 -9.36 -11.42
N PHE A 93 -16.43 -8.11 -11.02
CA PHE A 93 -16.50 -7.77 -9.59
C PHE A 93 -17.87 -8.12 -8.98
N ARG A 94 -18.85 -8.47 -9.82
CA ARG A 94 -20.21 -8.84 -9.38
C ARG A 94 -20.37 -10.33 -9.06
N GLN A 95 -19.44 -11.17 -9.48
CA GLN A 95 -19.49 -12.61 -9.17
C GLN A 95 -19.00 -12.87 -7.74
N GLU A 96 -19.67 -13.78 -7.05
CA GLU A 96 -19.37 -14.14 -5.66
C GLU A 96 -18.25 -15.19 -5.55
N ASP A 97 -18.02 -15.94 -6.62
CA ASP A 97 -16.96 -16.92 -6.75
C ASP A 97 -16.01 -16.57 -7.91
N ASP A 98 -14.94 -17.34 -8.06
CA ASP A 98 -13.90 -17.14 -9.07
C ASP A 98 -13.94 -18.25 -10.14
N ASN A 99 -15.15 -18.71 -10.50
CA ASN A 99 -15.34 -19.82 -11.45
C ASN A 99 -15.54 -19.39 -12.92
N GLY A 100 -15.28 -18.11 -13.21
CA GLY A 100 -15.51 -17.52 -14.52
C GLY A 100 -16.97 -17.14 -14.77
N PRO A 101 -17.30 -16.74 -16.02
CA PRO A 101 -16.42 -16.66 -17.19
C PRO A 101 -15.27 -15.65 -17.04
N TRP A 102 -14.13 -15.92 -17.68
CA TRP A 102 -12.97 -15.02 -17.72
C TRP A 102 -12.94 -14.25 -19.02
N TYR A 103 -12.83 -12.93 -18.92
CA TYR A 103 -12.80 -12.02 -20.06
C TYR A 103 -11.47 -11.29 -20.20
N LYS A 104 -11.07 -11.01 -21.44
CA LYS A 104 -9.92 -10.14 -21.70
C LYS A 104 -10.21 -8.73 -21.20
N VAL A 105 -9.20 -8.06 -20.65
CA VAL A 105 -9.27 -6.62 -20.40
C VAL A 105 -9.12 -5.89 -21.75
N ASN A 106 -10.11 -5.06 -22.08
CA ASN A 106 -10.06 -4.24 -23.29
C ASN A 106 -9.23 -2.98 -23.03
N VAL A 107 -8.35 -2.63 -23.97
CA VAL A 107 -7.53 -1.42 -23.95
C VAL A 107 -7.82 -0.63 -25.22
N TYR A 108 -8.29 0.60 -25.07
CA TYR A 108 -8.69 1.47 -26.16
C TYR A 108 -7.66 2.58 -26.36
N THR A 109 -7.05 2.63 -27.55
CA THR A 109 -6.23 3.76 -27.93
C THR A 109 -7.11 4.95 -28.35
N VAL A 110 -6.96 6.09 -27.67
CA VAL A 110 -7.75 7.30 -27.90
C VAL A 110 -6.84 8.48 -28.28
N SER A 111 -7.38 9.48 -28.98
CA SER A 111 -6.59 10.64 -29.42
C SER A 111 -6.28 11.62 -28.28
N THR A 112 -7.18 11.76 -27.31
CA THR A 112 -7.04 12.69 -26.19
C THR A 112 -7.89 12.27 -25.00
N LEU A 113 -7.41 12.59 -23.80
CA LEU A 113 -8.16 12.58 -22.55
C LEU A 113 -7.84 13.91 -21.84
N PRO A 114 -8.81 14.80 -21.62
CA PRO A 114 -8.54 16.08 -20.97
C PRO A 114 -7.90 15.89 -19.59
N GLY A 115 -6.66 16.36 -19.42
CA GLY A 115 -5.94 16.31 -18.15
C GLY A 115 -5.40 14.95 -17.74
N ALA A 116 -5.43 13.93 -18.60
CA ALA A 116 -4.97 12.58 -18.26
C ALA A 116 -4.23 11.90 -19.42
N ALA A 117 -3.27 11.05 -19.08
CA ALA A 117 -2.56 10.21 -20.06
C ALA A 117 -3.35 8.95 -20.41
N ALA A 118 -4.11 8.45 -19.45
CA ALA A 118 -4.97 7.29 -19.57
C ALA A 118 -6.08 7.40 -18.49
N ASN A 119 -7.10 6.55 -18.58
CA ASN A 119 -8.02 6.31 -17.48
C ASN A 119 -8.57 4.88 -17.55
N THR A 120 -9.12 4.42 -16.43
CA THR A 120 -9.79 3.14 -16.33
C THR A 120 -11.30 3.36 -16.24
N GLY A 121 -12.01 2.83 -17.23
CA GLY A 121 -13.47 2.79 -17.25
C GLY A 121 -14.02 1.47 -16.71
N THR A 122 -15.32 1.45 -16.46
CA THR A 122 -16.03 0.29 -15.94
C THR A 122 -17.34 0.11 -16.68
N ASP A 123 -17.59 -1.10 -17.17
CA ASP A 123 -18.92 -1.53 -17.54
C ASP A 123 -19.63 -2.01 -16.28
N GLN A 124 -20.52 -1.17 -15.76
CA GLN A 124 -21.28 -1.47 -14.56
C GLN A 124 -22.23 -2.66 -14.74
N THR A 125 -22.67 -2.99 -15.95
CA THR A 125 -23.58 -4.12 -16.17
C THR A 125 -22.84 -5.43 -16.15
N ALA A 126 -21.73 -5.53 -16.91
CA ALA A 126 -20.88 -6.72 -16.94
C ALA A 126 -20.03 -6.88 -15.68
N GLY A 127 -19.80 -5.78 -14.96
CA GLY A 127 -18.91 -5.74 -13.80
C GLY A 127 -17.44 -5.89 -14.18
N LEU A 128 -17.04 -5.34 -15.33
CA LEU A 128 -15.69 -5.48 -15.90
C LEU A 128 -15.09 -4.10 -16.16
N SER A 129 -13.77 -3.99 -16.00
CA SER A 129 -13.01 -2.78 -16.30
C SER A 129 -12.48 -2.79 -17.74
N PHE A 130 -12.15 -1.60 -18.25
CA PHE A 130 -11.43 -1.40 -19.50
C PHE A 130 -10.54 -0.16 -19.39
N LEU A 131 -9.49 -0.09 -20.20
CA LEU A 131 -8.54 1.02 -20.16
C LEU A 131 -8.74 1.91 -21.39
N ASN A 132 -8.68 3.23 -21.23
CA ASN A 132 -8.45 4.15 -22.35
C ASN A 132 -7.07 4.76 -22.19
N VAL A 133 -6.27 4.72 -23.25
CA VAL A 133 -4.88 5.22 -23.22
C VAL A 133 -4.68 6.16 -24.39
N VAL A 134 -4.21 7.38 -24.13
CA VAL A 134 -3.88 8.32 -25.19
C VAL A 134 -2.74 7.74 -26.03
N THR A 135 -2.85 7.81 -27.36
CA THR A 135 -1.96 7.12 -28.32
C THR A 135 -0.47 7.20 -27.99
N GLN A 136 0.02 8.37 -27.58
CA GLN A 136 1.44 8.57 -27.28
C GLN A 136 1.95 7.83 -26.04
N TYR A 137 1.05 7.39 -25.15
CA TYR A 137 1.36 6.70 -23.91
C TYR A 137 1.04 5.20 -23.95
N LEU A 138 0.52 4.69 -25.08
CA LEU A 138 0.12 3.28 -25.21
C LEU A 138 1.26 2.30 -24.88
N THR A 139 2.50 2.68 -25.16
CA THR A 139 3.68 1.83 -24.96
C THR A 139 4.49 2.23 -23.72
N GLU A 140 3.95 3.08 -22.85
CA GLU A 140 4.62 3.56 -21.64
C GLU A 140 4.16 2.73 -20.43
N PRO A 141 4.98 1.78 -19.93
CA PRO A 141 4.53 0.84 -18.91
C PRO A 141 4.16 1.52 -17.58
N SER A 142 4.79 2.64 -17.25
CA SER A 142 4.43 3.42 -16.05
C SER A 142 2.98 3.91 -16.09
N ILE A 143 2.41 4.09 -17.27
CA ILE A 143 1.03 4.53 -17.48
C ILE A 143 0.11 3.32 -17.67
N THR A 144 0.42 2.41 -18.60
CA THR A 144 -0.49 1.30 -18.88
C THR A 144 -0.61 0.32 -17.72
N VAL A 145 0.46 0.11 -16.95
CA VAL A 145 0.41 -0.78 -15.77
C VAL A 145 -0.23 -0.08 -14.57
N HIS A 146 -0.14 1.25 -14.48
CA HIS A 146 -0.92 2.02 -13.50
C HIS A 146 -2.43 1.79 -13.72
N GLU A 147 -2.91 1.99 -14.95
CA GLU A 147 -4.31 1.72 -15.30
C GLU A 147 -4.69 0.24 -15.09
N PHE A 148 -3.77 -0.68 -15.39
CA PHE A 148 -3.99 -2.08 -15.04
C PHE A 148 -4.13 -2.31 -13.53
N GLY A 149 -3.46 -1.52 -12.68
CA GLY A 149 -3.65 -1.52 -11.24
C GLY A 149 -5.07 -1.13 -10.80
N HIS A 150 -5.69 -0.17 -11.50
CA HIS A 150 -7.12 0.07 -11.34
C HIS A 150 -7.95 -1.12 -11.80
N ALA A 151 -7.62 -1.74 -12.93
CA ALA A 151 -8.35 -2.94 -13.40
C ALA A 151 -8.26 -4.11 -12.41
N LEU A 152 -7.10 -4.32 -11.77
CA LEU A 152 -6.90 -5.29 -10.69
C LEU A 152 -7.81 -4.97 -9.52
N THR A 153 -7.73 -3.75 -8.96
CA THR A 153 -8.60 -3.34 -7.84
C THR A 153 -10.08 -3.32 -8.20
N TYR A 154 -10.42 -3.11 -9.48
CA TYR A 154 -11.79 -3.24 -9.94
C TYR A 154 -12.31 -4.66 -9.73
N ALA A 155 -11.48 -5.66 -10.02
CA ALA A 155 -11.84 -7.05 -9.83
C ALA A 155 -11.97 -7.44 -8.34
N GLU A 156 -11.54 -6.62 -7.37
CA GLU A 156 -11.51 -6.99 -5.95
C GLU A 156 -12.88 -6.87 -5.24
N ARG A 157 -13.96 -7.29 -5.92
CA ARG A 157 -15.35 -7.42 -5.46
C ARG A 157 -15.88 -6.16 -4.76
N TYR A 158 -15.72 -6.09 -3.44
CA TYR A 158 -16.35 -5.11 -2.56
C TYR A 158 -15.46 -3.89 -2.28
N TRP A 159 -14.28 -3.81 -2.92
CA TRP A 159 -13.51 -2.55 -3.01
C TRP A 159 -14.30 -1.45 -3.75
N ILE A 160 -15.14 -1.85 -4.71
CA ILE A 160 -16.01 -0.98 -5.50
C ILE A 160 -17.16 -0.41 -4.68
N ASP A 161 -17.68 0.75 -5.11
CA ASP A 161 -18.83 1.44 -4.51
C ASP A 161 -18.59 1.89 -3.06
N GLN A 162 -17.34 2.14 -2.69
CA GLN A 162 -16.93 2.66 -1.39
C GLN A 162 -16.38 4.09 -1.56
N ILE A 163 -17.14 5.11 -1.15
CA ILE A 163 -16.69 6.52 -1.24
C ILE A 163 -15.32 6.72 -0.60
N ARG A 164 -15.08 6.08 0.56
CA ARG A 164 -13.85 6.23 1.35
C ARG A 164 -12.63 5.49 0.77
N THR A 165 -12.79 4.71 -0.30
CA THR A 165 -11.66 4.20 -1.09
C THR A 165 -11.26 5.16 -2.21
N GLY A 166 -12.07 6.18 -2.51
CA GLY A 166 -11.91 7.07 -3.67
C GLY A 166 -10.48 7.51 -3.98
N ALA A 167 -9.82 8.25 -3.08
CA ALA A 167 -8.45 8.68 -3.35
C ALA A 167 -7.41 7.58 -3.17
N TRP A 168 -7.76 6.44 -2.58
CA TRP A 168 -6.86 5.30 -2.44
C TRP A 168 -6.67 4.51 -3.73
N TRP A 169 -7.53 4.71 -4.74
CA TRP A 169 -7.36 4.12 -6.07
C TRP A 169 -6.02 4.48 -6.70
N GLU A 170 -5.61 5.75 -6.63
CA GLU A 170 -4.36 6.23 -7.22
C GLU A 170 -3.09 5.70 -6.56
N PRO A 171 -2.92 5.72 -5.22
CA PRO A 171 -1.74 5.14 -4.62
C PRO A 171 -1.67 3.62 -4.83
N VAL A 172 -2.80 2.90 -4.94
CA VAL A 172 -2.76 1.47 -5.29
C VAL A 172 -2.29 1.26 -6.73
N ALA A 173 -2.81 2.03 -7.69
CA ALA A 173 -2.37 1.98 -9.08
C ALA A 173 -0.87 2.33 -9.24
N ASN A 174 -0.40 3.36 -8.54
CA ASN A 174 1.04 3.70 -8.51
C ASN A 174 1.89 2.64 -7.81
N PHE A 175 1.38 2.00 -6.75
CA PHE A 175 2.05 0.87 -6.13
C PHE A 175 2.21 -0.31 -7.11
N VAL A 176 1.16 -0.63 -7.88
CA VAL A 176 1.20 -1.68 -8.90
C VAL A 176 2.20 -1.32 -10.01
N ALA A 177 2.15 -0.10 -10.54
CA ALA A 177 3.07 0.35 -11.58
C ALA A 177 4.53 0.35 -11.10
N ASP A 178 4.82 0.95 -9.94
CA ASP A 178 6.19 0.99 -9.41
C ASP A 178 6.71 -0.41 -9.10
N THR A 179 5.90 -1.25 -8.44
CA THR A 179 6.28 -2.65 -8.15
C THR A 179 6.59 -3.41 -9.43
N TYR A 180 5.79 -3.26 -10.48
CA TYR A 180 6.08 -3.86 -11.78
C TYR A 180 7.40 -3.35 -12.37
N LEU A 181 7.68 -2.05 -12.28
CA LEU A 181 8.86 -1.45 -12.88
C LEU A 181 10.14 -1.83 -12.14
N THR A 182 10.11 -1.82 -10.80
CA THR A 182 11.31 -1.77 -9.96
C THR A 182 11.54 -3.01 -9.11
N SER A 183 10.48 -3.79 -8.82
CA SER A 183 10.60 -4.89 -7.86
C SER A 183 11.29 -6.11 -8.48
N PRO A 184 12.21 -6.76 -7.75
CA PRO A 184 12.71 -8.08 -8.11
C PRO A 184 11.63 -9.15 -8.24
N LEU A 185 10.48 -8.97 -7.55
CA LEU A 185 9.35 -9.90 -7.60
C LEU A 185 8.79 -10.04 -9.02
N CYS A 186 8.77 -8.94 -9.78
CA CYS A 186 8.30 -8.96 -11.16
C CYS A 186 9.43 -9.23 -12.17
N THR A 187 10.68 -9.45 -11.75
CA THR A 187 11.79 -9.76 -12.67
C THR A 187 11.51 -11.00 -13.52
N PRO A 188 11.05 -12.15 -12.96
CA PRO A 188 10.75 -13.32 -13.78
C PRO A 188 9.69 -13.03 -14.85
N ALA A 189 8.59 -12.36 -14.47
CA ALA A 189 7.54 -11.96 -15.40
C ALA A 189 8.05 -11.01 -16.47
N ARG A 190 8.78 -9.95 -16.12
CA ARG A 190 9.39 -9.04 -17.09
C ARG A 190 10.31 -9.79 -18.07
N SER A 191 11.15 -10.69 -17.58
CA SER A 191 12.04 -11.50 -18.43
C SER A 191 11.28 -12.40 -19.40
N ARG A 192 10.18 -13.05 -18.97
CA ARG A 192 9.33 -13.90 -19.84
C ARG A 192 8.81 -13.15 -21.06
N PHE A 193 8.55 -11.84 -20.92
CA PHE A 193 8.01 -10.99 -21.99
C PHE A 193 9.03 -10.00 -22.57
N GLY A 194 10.32 -10.17 -22.27
CA GLY A 194 11.41 -9.32 -22.79
C GLY A 194 11.28 -7.85 -22.39
N GLN A 195 10.81 -7.59 -21.16
CA GLN A 195 10.69 -6.26 -20.59
C GLN A 195 11.90 -5.97 -19.67
N ALA A 196 12.39 -4.73 -19.70
CA ALA A 196 13.48 -4.29 -18.84
C ALA A 196 12.95 -3.79 -17.48
N GLU A 197 13.83 -3.72 -16.48
CA GLU A 197 13.57 -2.95 -15.26
C GLU A 197 13.39 -1.45 -15.61
N GLY A 198 12.42 -0.80 -14.98
CA GLY A 198 12.14 0.62 -15.13
C GLY A 198 12.74 1.48 -14.03
N SER A 199 12.31 2.73 -13.97
CA SER A 199 12.64 3.66 -12.90
C SER A 199 11.48 3.79 -11.92
N THR A 200 11.79 4.01 -10.64
CA THR A 200 10.78 4.29 -9.61
C THR A 200 9.99 5.57 -9.91
N LEU A 201 8.71 5.55 -9.53
CA LEU A 201 7.77 6.66 -9.63
C LEU A 201 7.79 7.57 -8.40
N ILE A 202 8.76 7.39 -7.49
CA ILE A 202 8.74 8.06 -6.18
C ILE A 202 9.07 9.55 -6.30
N ASP A 203 8.20 10.37 -5.72
CA ASP A 203 8.44 11.80 -5.50
C ASP A 203 8.78 12.06 -4.03
N LEU A 204 10.08 11.99 -3.70
CA LEU A 204 10.55 12.16 -2.33
C LEU A 204 10.35 13.57 -1.79
N ASN A 205 10.35 14.60 -2.65
CA ASN A 205 10.11 15.97 -2.21
C ASN A 205 8.68 16.10 -1.71
N LYS A 206 7.70 15.51 -2.41
CA LYS A 206 6.32 15.48 -1.94
C LYS A 206 6.15 14.57 -0.73
N VAL A 207 6.60 13.31 -0.80
CA VAL A 207 6.37 12.32 0.27
C VAL A 207 7.00 12.72 1.60
N LEU A 208 8.26 13.14 1.59
CA LEU A 208 8.97 13.50 2.83
C LEU A 208 8.76 14.97 3.19
N GLY A 209 8.80 15.87 2.19
CA GLY A 209 8.62 17.30 2.40
C GLY A 209 7.22 17.65 2.89
N ASP A 210 6.18 16.96 2.42
CA ASP A 210 4.80 17.14 2.85
C ASP A 210 4.29 16.01 3.76
N SER A 211 5.21 15.28 4.43
CA SER A 211 4.87 14.18 5.35
C SER A 211 3.87 14.55 6.46
N HIS A 212 3.71 15.84 6.77
CA HIS A 212 2.75 16.35 7.74
C HIS A 212 1.29 16.31 7.28
N GLN A 213 1.03 16.11 5.98
CA GLN A 213 -0.33 15.95 5.45
C GLN A 213 -0.99 14.66 5.96
N VAL A 214 -2.29 14.50 5.69
CA VAL A 214 -2.98 13.24 5.95
C VAL A 214 -2.30 12.12 5.15
N ILE A 215 -2.21 10.90 5.69
CA ILE A 215 -1.51 9.78 5.04
C ILE A 215 -1.95 9.55 3.59
N VAL A 216 -3.24 9.74 3.30
CA VAL A 216 -3.79 9.87 1.95
C VAL A 216 -4.73 11.08 1.94
N ASP A 217 -4.34 12.10 1.22
CA ASP A 217 -5.05 13.36 1.04
C ASP A 217 -5.40 13.51 -0.44
N GLY A 218 -6.70 13.45 -0.74
CA GLY A 218 -7.25 13.61 -2.09
C GLY A 218 -7.54 15.07 -2.46
N THR A 219 -7.21 16.04 -1.60
CA THR A 219 -7.51 17.45 -1.86
C THR A 219 -6.92 17.89 -3.20
N ARG A 220 -7.76 18.43 -4.06
CA ARG A 220 -7.37 18.91 -5.40
C ARG A 220 -6.18 19.87 -5.29
N ASP A 221 -5.22 19.71 -6.20
CA ASP A 221 -4.03 20.55 -6.38
C ASP A 221 -3.02 20.61 -5.21
N SER A 222 -3.31 19.97 -4.06
CA SER A 222 -2.47 20.08 -2.86
C SER A 222 -2.26 18.76 -2.09
N GLY A 223 -3.13 17.78 -2.30
CA GLY A 223 -3.05 16.46 -1.69
C GLY A 223 -1.83 15.65 -2.16
N ASN A 224 -1.73 14.43 -1.64
CA ASN A 224 -0.60 13.52 -1.85
C ASN A 224 -1.01 12.13 -2.35
N TYR A 225 -2.28 11.92 -2.68
CA TYR A 225 -2.83 10.61 -3.01
C TYR A 225 -2.04 9.85 -4.11
N TYR A 226 -1.57 10.52 -5.16
CA TYR A 226 -0.65 9.88 -6.13
C TYR A 226 0.70 9.48 -5.52
N GLN A 227 1.20 10.19 -4.52
CA GLN A 227 2.53 9.99 -3.92
C GLN A 227 2.52 9.11 -2.67
N SER A 228 1.36 8.80 -2.08
CA SER A 228 1.26 8.03 -0.83
C SER A 228 1.52 6.53 -0.94
N TRP A 229 1.77 6.02 -2.15
CA TRP A 229 2.01 4.59 -2.41
C TRP A 229 3.19 3.96 -1.66
N PRO A 230 4.27 4.66 -1.21
CA PRO A 230 5.34 4.03 -0.46
C PRO A 230 4.88 3.39 0.85
N PHE A 231 3.75 3.83 1.41
CA PHE A 231 3.12 3.16 2.54
C PHE A 231 2.65 1.73 2.17
N LEU A 232 2.11 1.55 0.97
CA LEU A 232 1.72 0.23 0.45
C LEU A 232 2.96 -0.65 0.23
N THR A 233 4.03 -0.10 -0.34
CA THR A 233 5.32 -0.79 -0.46
C THR A 233 5.87 -1.23 0.89
N TYR A 234 5.83 -0.37 1.91
CA TYR A 234 6.27 -0.72 3.25
C TYR A 234 5.48 -1.91 3.83
N MET A 235 4.15 -1.91 3.69
CA MET A 235 3.31 -3.00 4.16
C MET A 235 3.53 -4.29 3.35
N HIS A 236 3.77 -4.16 2.06
CA HIS A 236 4.05 -5.27 1.16
C HIS A 236 5.40 -5.93 1.45
N ASN A 237 6.45 -5.13 1.65
CA ASN A 237 7.80 -5.63 1.97
C ASN A 237 7.93 -6.07 3.43
N ASN A 238 7.13 -5.49 4.32
CA ASN A 238 7.04 -5.80 5.75
C ASN A 238 8.41 -5.94 6.45
N PRO A 239 9.30 -4.92 6.36
CA PRO A 239 10.67 -5.02 6.91
C PRO A 239 10.72 -5.16 8.44
N ASP A 240 9.60 -4.89 9.12
CA ASP A 240 9.43 -5.04 10.58
C ASP A 240 8.77 -6.36 10.99
N ASN A 241 8.45 -7.24 10.04
CA ASN A 241 7.83 -8.54 10.27
C ASN A 241 6.53 -8.48 11.08
N TYR A 242 5.70 -7.46 10.86
CA TYR A 242 4.37 -7.41 11.48
C TYR A 242 3.52 -8.58 10.94
N ALA A 243 3.02 -9.40 11.86
CA ALA A 243 2.13 -10.49 11.50
C ALA A 243 0.87 -9.95 10.80
N GLY A 244 0.48 -10.60 9.70
CA GLY A 244 -0.64 -10.17 8.85
C GLY A 244 -0.29 -9.14 7.78
N LEU A 245 0.98 -8.76 7.64
CA LEU A 245 1.51 -7.98 6.52
C LEU A 245 2.47 -8.83 5.67
N GLY A 246 2.95 -8.28 4.55
CA GLY A 246 3.85 -8.97 3.64
C GLY A 246 3.15 -9.65 2.45
N LEU A 247 3.95 -10.31 1.61
CA LEU A 247 3.51 -10.97 0.37
C LEU A 247 2.34 -11.94 0.54
N ALA A 248 2.29 -12.67 1.66
CA ALA A 248 1.22 -13.63 1.91
C ALA A 248 -0.16 -12.99 2.13
N THR A 249 -0.20 -11.68 2.45
CA THR A 249 -1.45 -10.98 2.78
C THR A 249 -1.76 -9.85 1.80
N PHE A 250 -0.74 -9.12 1.33
CA PHE A 250 -0.92 -7.84 0.64
C PHE A 250 -1.72 -7.90 -0.68
N PRO A 251 -1.52 -8.90 -1.57
CA PRO A 251 -2.38 -9.12 -2.72
C PRO A 251 -3.86 -9.30 -2.33
N GLY A 252 -4.11 -10.01 -1.23
CA GLY A 252 -5.44 -10.35 -0.76
C GLY A 252 -6.13 -9.27 0.07
N VAL A 253 -5.48 -8.15 0.42
CA VAL A 253 -6.08 -7.10 1.28
C VAL A 253 -7.39 -6.59 0.69
N TRP A 254 -7.43 -6.41 -0.63
CA TRP A 254 -8.55 -5.81 -1.34
C TRP A 254 -9.79 -6.71 -1.37
N THR A 255 -9.62 -8.04 -1.43
CA THR A 255 -10.73 -9.00 -1.26
C THR A 255 -11.38 -8.99 0.13
N ARG A 256 -10.75 -8.38 1.14
CA ARG A 256 -11.21 -8.41 2.55
C ARG A 256 -12.16 -7.28 2.90
N TYR A 257 -12.52 -6.45 1.93
CA TYR A 257 -13.59 -5.48 2.10
C TYR A 257 -14.90 -6.19 2.35
N GLN A 258 -15.73 -5.57 3.20
CA GLN A 258 -17.09 -6.02 3.42
C GLN A 258 -18.01 -5.21 2.49
N ARG A 259 -19.03 -5.87 1.93
CA ARG A 259 -20.03 -5.21 1.10
C ARG A 259 -20.64 -4.02 1.86
N ASN A 260 -20.65 -2.85 1.22
CA ASN A 260 -21.23 -1.60 1.75
C ASN A 260 -20.64 -1.12 3.09
N SER A 261 -19.42 -1.55 3.48
CA SER A 261 -18.81 -1.09 4.74
C SER A 261 -18.38 0.38 4.72
N ASN A 262 -18.13 0.92 3.53
CA ASN A 262 -17.58 2.24 3.26
C ASN A 262 -16.34 2.53 4.14
N GLU A 263 -15.52 1.50 4.36
CA GLU A 263 -14.31 1.58 5.14
C GLU A 263 -13.16 2.20 4.34
N THR A 264 -12.16 2.73 5.04
CA THR A 264 -10.87 3.06 4.41
C THR A 264 -9.97 1.82 4.40
N PRO A 265 -8.93 1.77 3.54
CA PRO A 265 -7.94 0.69 3.57
C PRO A 265 -7.33 0.46 4.95
N LEU A 266 -7.17 1.52 5.74
CA LEU A 266 -6.64 1.41 7.09
C LEU A 266 -7.50 0.53 8.01
N HIS A 267 -8.82 0.47 7.82
CA HIS A 267 -9.71 -0.37 8.65
C HIS A 267 -9.55 -1.84 8.29
N VAL A 268 -9.47 -2.14 6.99
CA VAL A 268 -9.21 -3.49 6.50
C VAL A 268 -7.84 -3.97 6.99
N LEU A 269 -6.81 -3.13 6.82
CA LEU A 269 -5.47 -3.41 7.30
C LEU A 269 -5.43 -3.59 8.83
N ASN A 270 -6.16 -2.78 9.60
CA ASN A 270 -6.25 -2.91 11.06
C ASN A 270 -6.83 -4.27 11.50
N ARG A 271 -7.68 -4.91 10.68
CA ARG A 271 -8.16 -6.27 10.95
C ARG A 271 -7.16 -7.36 10.59
N LEU A 272 -6.31 -7.09 9.60
CA LEU A 272 -5.35 -8.05 9.08
C LEU A 272 -4.07 -8.09 9.91
N VAL A 273 -3.61 -6.94 10.41
CA VAL A 273 -2.51 -6.90 11.37
C VAL A 273 -2.89 -7.65 12.65
N SER A 274 -1.90 -8.26 13.31
CA SER A 274 -2.10 -8.96 14.60
C SER A 274 -2.98 -8.18 15.56
N PRO A 275 -3.89 -8.83 16.33
CA PRO A 275 -4.76 -8.14 17.29
C PRO A 275 -3.98 -7.37 18.38
N ALA A 276 -2.68 -7.67 18.57
CA ALA A 276 -1.80 -6.95 19.47
C ALA A 276 -1.19 -5.67 18.87
N VAL A 277 -1.34 -5.43 17.56
CA VAL A 277 -0.76 -4.31 16.83
C VAL A 277 -1.89 -3.50 16.20
N ARG A 278 -1.90 -2.19 16.44
CA ARG A 278 -2.84 -1.28 15.77
C ARG A 278 -2.24 -0.78 14.46
N ILE A 279 -3.07 -0.46 13.47
CA ILE A 279 -2.58 0.14 12.21
C ILE A 279 -1.82 1.46 12.45
N GLN A 280 -2.16 2.20 13.51
CA GLN A 280 -1.41 3.38 13.96
C GLN A 280 0.06 3.10 14.25
N THR A 281 0.36 1.94 14.85
CA THR A 281 1.73 1.51 15.16
C THR A 281 2.50 1.25 13.86
N VAL A 282 1.85 0.60 12.89
CA VAL A 282 2.42 0.31 11.57
C VAL A 282 2.69 1.60 10.80
N VAL A 283 1.75 2.55 10.79
CA VAL A 283 1.93 3.88 10.19
C VAL A 283 3.09 4.64 10.85
N ALA A 284 3.20 4.61 12.19
CA ALA A 284 4.28 5.28 12.88
C ALA A 284 5.65 4.69 12.51
N ARG A 285 5.74 3.36 12.44
CA ARG A 285 6.98 2.69 12.02
C ARG A 285 7.29 2.93 10.55
N TYR A 286 6.29 2.97 9.67
CA TYR A 286 6.46 3.41 8.27
C TYR A 286 7.15 4.77 8.20
N TRP A 287 6.64 5.78 8.90
CA TRP A 287 7.27 7.11 8.90
C TRP A 287 8.67 7.10 9.51
N ALA A 288 8.91 6.28 10.55
CA ALA A 288 10.24 6.09 11.10
C ALA A 288 11.22 5.53 10.06
N ARG A 289 10.79 4.55 9.24
CA ARG A 289 11.58 4.01 8.11
C ARG A 289 11.77 5.03 7.00
N MET A 290 10.76 5.85 6.72
CA MET A 290 10.85 6.92 5.72
C MET A 290 11.86 8.02 6.09
N ALA A 291 12.31 8.12 7.34
CA ALA A 291 13.42 9.02 7.71
C ALA A 291 14.71 8.73 6.93
N TYR A 292 14.93 7.47 6.51
CA TYR A 292 16.04 7.06 5.66
C TYR A 292 15.61 6.22 4.44
N VAL A 293 14.30 6.18 4.16
CA VAL A 293 13.66 5.47 3.04
C VAL A 293 14.07 3.99 2.98
N ASP A 294 14.22 3.34 4.14
CA ASP A 294 14.63 1.93 4.25
C ASP A 294 13.43 0.96 4.29
N ILE A 295 12.45 1.19 3.42
CA ILE A 295 11.19 0.43 3.32
C ILE A 295 11.29 -0.84 2.45
N GLY A 296 12.51 -1.35 2.22
CA GLY A 296 12.76 -2.47 1.31
C GLY A 296 12.68 -2.12 -0.18
N HIS A 297 12.81 -0.83 -0.53
CA HIS A 297 12.76 -0.35 -1.92
C HIS A 297 14.11 0.22 -2.35
N ALA A 298 14.91 -0.56 -3.08
CA ALA A 298 16.29 -0.23 -3.39
C ALA A 298 16.45 1.05 -4.24
N GLN A 299 15.62 1.25 -5.27
CA GLN A 299 15.71 2.48 -6.10
C GLN A 299 15.34 3.74 -5.30
N ALA A 300 14.23 3.71 -4.53
CA ALA A 300 13.83 4.80 -3.64
C ALA A 300 14.92 5.16 -2.61
N ALA A 301 15.57 4.17 -1.99
CA ALA A 301 16.69 4.41 -1.08
C ALA A 301 17.88 5.12 -1.77
N ARG A 302 18.21 4.72 -3.01
CA ARG A 302 19.25 5.40 -3.81
C ARG A 302 18.85 6.83 -4.17
N GLN A 303 17.59 7.04 -4.57
CA GLN A 303 17.08 8.37 -4.89
C GLN A 303 17.10 9.29 -3.66
N PHE A 304 16.75 8.76 -2.48
CA PHE A 304 16.85 9.48 -1.22
C PHE A 304 18.28 9.89 -0.90
N ALA A 305 19.24 8.98 -1.02
CA ALA A 305 20.65 9.32 -0.80
C ALA A 305 21.13 10.47 -1.71
N ALA A 306 20.63 10.53 -2.95
CA ALA A 306 20.96 11.59 -3.90
C ALA A 306 20.22 12.92 -3.64
N GLN A 307 18.98 12.88 -3.12
CA GLN A 307 18.08 14.03 -3.04
C GLN A 307 17.87 14.57 -1.63
N ARG A 308 18.29 13.87 -0.57
CA ARG A 308 17.98 14.23 0.83
C ARG A 308 18.34 15.65 1.26
N SER A 309 19.27 16.31 0.58
CA SER A 309 19.65 17.71 0.84
C SER A 309 18.65 18.74 0.30
N SER A 310 17.83 18.39 -0.71
CA SER A 310 16.82 19.28 -1.30
C SER A 310 15.46 19.19 -0.61
N ILE A 311 15.28 18.20 0.28
CA ILE A 311 13.98 17.93 0.91
C ILE A 311 13.75 18.92 2.04
N ASN A 312 12.55 19.51 2.05
CA ASN A 312 12.17 20.48 3.08
C ASN A 312 11.77 19.79 4.39
N TYR A 313 12.68 19.81 5.38
CA TYR A 313 12.43 19.34 6.74
C TYR A 313 12.18 20.47 7.76
N ALA A 314 11.87 21.68 7.31
CA ALA A 314 11.71 22.85 8.18
C ALA A 314 10.35 22.83 8.93
N ASN A 315 10.19 21.87 9.83
CA ASN A 315 8.94 21.59 10.57
C ASN A 315 8.78 22.42 11.85
N LEU A 316 9.89 22.94 12.39
CA LEU A 316 9.95 23.53 13.72
C LEU A 316 10.43 24.99 13.71
N ASP A 317 9.96 25.76 14.69
CA ASP A 317 10.50 27.06 15.07
C ASP A 317 11.29 26.94 16.37
N SER A 318 12.56 27.39 16.35
CA SER A 318 13.41 27.40 17.55
C SER A 318 12.93 28.42 18.56
N GLN A 319 12.89 28.01 19.83
CA GLN A 319 12.57 28.83 20.99
C GLN A 319 13.82 29.04 21.90
N GLY A 320 15.00 28.65 21.41
CA GLY A 320 16.27 28.71 22.15
C GLY A 320 16.44 27.60 23.19
N GLY A 321 17.69 27.32 23.58
CA GLY A 321 18.01 26.34 24.63
C GLY A 321 17.58 24.90 24.32
N GLY A 322 17.63 24.50 23.04
CA GLY A 322 17.16 23.18 22.59
C GLY A 322 15.64 23.01 22.59
N ARG A 323 14.86 24.08 22.82
CA ARG A 323 13.41 24.07 22.73
C ARG A 323 12.94 24.47 21.34
N TYR A 324 11.89 23.81 20.89
CA TYR A 324 11.26 24.03 19.60
C TYR A 324 9.75 23.91 19.72
N ARG A 325 9.04 24.58 18.81
CA ARG A 325 7.61 24.40 18.60
C ARG A 325 7.35 24.00 17.16
N VAL A 326 6.39 23.11 16.93
CA VAL A 326 5.95 22.80 15.56
C VAL A 326 5.33 24.04 14.89
N LYS A 327 5.67 24.27 13.62
CA LYS A 327 5.03 25.32 12.82
C LYS A 327 3.57 24.97 12.60
N SER A 328 2.66 25.94 12.75
CA SER A 328 1.23 25.72 12.56
C SER A 328 0.88 25.10 11.20
N SER A 329 1.55 25.52 10.13
CA SER A 329 1.36 24.99 8.78
C SER A 329 1.97 23.60 8.55
N ARG A 330 2.77 23.09 9.49
CA ARG A 330 3.49 21.81 9.40
C ARG A 330 3.07 20.82 10.47
N GLN A 331 2.03 21.13 11.26
CA GLN A 331 1.50 20.22 12.25
C GLN A 331 1.06 18.90 11.60
N PRO A 332 1.55 17.74 12.06
CA PRO A 332 1.14 16.46 11.50
C PRO A 332 -0.37 16.26 11.62
N ARG A 333 -1.06 16.10 10.50
CA ARG A 333 -2.49 15.76 10.43
C ARG A 333 -2.68 14.26 10.58
N TYR A 334 -3.90 13.75 10.42
CA TYR A 334 -4.23 12.34 10.62
C TYR A 334 -3.25 11.37 9.94
N MET A 335 -2.51 10.60 10.75
CA MET A 335 -1.50 9.63 10.29
C MET A 335 -0.33 10.25 9.51
N GLY A 336 -0.20 11.58 9.52
CA GLY A 336 0.96 12.31 9.03
C GLY A 336 2.07 12.40 10.08
N ALA A 337 3.24 12.86 9.64
CA ALA A 337 4.45 12.94 10.44
C ALA A 337 5.22 14.25 10.28
N ASN A 338 6.07 14.55 11.26
CA ASN A 338 7.23 15.39 11.07
C ASN A 338 8.47 14.53 11.20
N ILE A 339 9.30 14.55 10.15
CA ILE A 339 10.65 13.99 10.16
C ILE A 339 11.63 15.14 10.41
N ILE A 340 12.47 15.01 11.42
CA ILE A 340 13.36 16.07 11.90
C ILE A 340 14.78 15.50 11.95
N PRO A 341 15.58 15.69 10.88
CA PRO A 341 17.00 15.37 10.91
C PRO A 341 17.70 16.14 12.03
N LEU A 342 18.48 15.44 12.87
CA LEU A 342 19.15 16.03 14.02
C LEU A 342 20.62 16.28 13.72
N LYS A 343 21.11 17.43 14.19
CA LYS A 343 22.53 17.76 14.20
C LYS A 343 23.06 17.54 15.61
N GLY A 344 23.77 16.42 15.79
CA GLY A 344 24.36 16.05 17.07
C GLY A 344 25.43 17.05 17.50
N SER A 345 25.43 17.39 18.78
CA SER A 345 26.50 18.16 19.45
C SER A 345 27.21 17.34 20.53
N GLY A 346 26.83 16.07 20.71
CA GLY A 346 27.41 15.14 21.68
C GLY A 346 27.13 13.66 21.33
N THR A 347 27.59 12.74 22.16
CA THR A 347 27.44 11.28 21.97
C THR A 347 26.09 10.72 22.42
N SER A 348 25.24 11.53 23.05
CA SER A 348 23.90 11.12 23.49
C SER A 348 22.89 12.21 23.16
N ILE A 349 21.74 11.80 22.63
CA ILE A 349 20.61 12.67 22.29
C ILE A 349 19.47 12.36 23.24
N GLY A 350 19.01 13.37 23.99
CA GLY A 350 17.77 13.30 24.76
C GLY A 350 16.64 14.03 24.05
N VAL A 351 15.43 13.46 24.10
CA VAL A 351 14.23 13.96 23.46
C VAL A 351 13.08 13.98 24.46
N VAL A 352 12.36 15.09 24.50
CA VAL A 352 11.04 15.17 25.14
C VAL A 352 10.07 15.89 24.19
N VAL A 353 9.04 15.18 23.73
CA VAL A 353 7.94 15.70 22.93
C VAL A 353 6.72 15.86 23.83
N THR A 354 6.15 17.07 23.87
CA THR A 354 4.95 17.37 24.64
C THR A 354 3.85 17.84 23.70
N ALA A 355 2.82 17.02 23.51
CA ALA A 355 1.66 17.37 22.72
C ALA A 355 0.68 18.26 23.51
N SER A 356 0.16 19.30 22.86
CA SER A 356 -0.87 20.15 23.42
C SER A 356 -2.14 19.35 23.70
N SER A 357 -2.81 19.63 24.83
CA SER A 357 -4.06 18.98 25.25
C SER A 357 -3.99 17.44 25.36
N GLY A 358 -2.80 16.86 25.51
CA GLY A 358 -2.62 15.41 25.64
C GLY A 358 -3.00 14.62 24.38
N MET A 359 -2.96 15.24 23.19
CA MET A 359 -3.26 14.53 21.94
C MET A 359 -2.35 13.30 21.76
N PRO A 360 -2.88 12.11 21.43
CA PRO A 360 -2.07 10.93 21.19
C PRO A 360 -1.12 11.11 20.00
N PHE A 361 0.12 10.65 20.18
CA PHE A 361 1.13 10.64 19.14
C PHE A 361 2.10 9.47 19.35
N THR A 362 2.93 9.22 18.34
CA THR A 362 4.05 8.28 18.44
C THR A 362 5.33 9.01 18.07
N ALA A 363 6.38 8.85 18.87
CA ALA A 363 7.68 9.43 18.60
C ALA A 363 8.75 8.34 18.59
N THR A 364 9.66 8.43 17.63
CA THR A 364 10.74 7.47 17.42
C THR A 364 12.01 8.21 17.00
N LEU A 365 13.15 7.85 17.59
CA LEU A 365 14.46 8.18 17.04
C LEU A 365 14.88 7.10 16.03
N ALA A 366 15.00 7.48 14.76
CA ALA A 366 15.64 6.66 13.74
C ALA A 366 17.12 7.00 13.70
N VAL A 367 17.98 6.03 13.98
CA VAL A 367 19.43 6.22 13.96
C VAL A 367 20.06 5.33 12.91
N ARG A 368 20.75 5.96 11.97
CA ARG A 368 21.37 5.32 10.82
C ARG A 368 22.87 5.25 11.02
N SER A 369 23.41 4.06 10.82
CA SER A 369 24.84 3.80 10.84
C SER A 369 25.51 4.22 9.51
N PRO A 370 26.84 4.37 9.49
CA PRO A 370 27.58 4.58 8.25
C PRO A 370 27.39 3.47 7.20
N SER A 371 27.13 2.23 7.63
CA SER A 371 26.84 1.11 6.71
C SER A 371 25.42 1.15 6.14
N GLY A 372 24.58 2.07 6.60
CA GLY A 372 23.22 2.28 6.13
C GLY A 372 22.16 1.51 6.91
N SER A 373 22.53 0.66 7.86
CA SER A 373 21.56 0.03 8.76
C SER A 373 20.91 1.07 9.67
N VAL A 374 19.61 0.91 9.92
CA VAL A 374 18.84 1.82 10.79
C VAL A 374 18.31 1.04 11.97
N ARG A 375 18.50 1.61 13.16
CA ARG A 375 17.85 1.15 14.40
C ARG A 375 16.83 2.19 14.85
N TYR A 376 15.73 1.72 15.42
CA TYR A 376 14.65 2.58 15.87
C TYR A 376 14.51 2.50 17.37
N VAL A 377 14.54 3.66 18.03
CA VAL A 377 14.35 3.79 19.47
C VAL A 377 13.01 4.46 19.68
N ASP A 378 12.04 3.70 20.18
CA ASP A 378 10.72 4.23 20.50
C ASP A 378 10.80 5.11 21.75
N LEU A 379 9.99 6.16 21.80
CA LEU A 379 9.92 7.12 22.89
C LEU A 379 8.55 7.06 23.56
N PRO A 380 8.29 6.09 24.47
CA PRO A 380 7.03 5.99 25.19
C PRO A 380 6.67 7.30 25.89
N GLY A 381 5.44 7.78 25.70
CA GLY A 381 5.02 9.08 26.25
C GLY A 381 5.76 10.29 25.66
N GLY A 382 6.51 10.11 24.57
CA GLY A 382 7.27 11.17 23.91
C GLY A 382 8.65 11.46 24.52
N SER A 383 9.13 10.67 25.47
CA SER A 383 10.41 10.91 26.15
C SER A 383 11.37 9.73 25.99
N GLY A 384 12.65 10.04 25.81
CA GLY A 384 13.71 9.02 25.79
C GLY A 384 15.02 9.57 25.24
N SER A 385 15.96 8.67 24.98
CA SER A 385 17.29 9.04 24.49
C SER A 385 17.92 7.94 23.63
N ALA A 386 18.88 8.32 22.80
CA ALA A 386 19.74 7.40 22.08
C ALA A 386 21.20 7.85 22.15
N THR A 387 22.12 6.91 22.38
CA THR A 387 23.54 7.12 22.20
C THR A 387 23.88 7.03 20.72
N LEU A 388 24.79 7.88 20.23
CA LEU A 388 25.34 7.83 18.89
C LEU A 388 26.78 7.31 18.94
N SER A 389 27.06 6.32 18.10
CA SER A 389 28.41 5.89 17.76
C SER A 389 29.02 6.83 16.71
N ASN A 390 30.33 6.74 16.51
CA ASN A 390 31.01 7.58 15.53
C ASN A 390 30.43 7.40 14.12
N GLY A 391 30.08 8.52 13.48
CA GLY A 391 29.50 8.55 12.14
C GLY A 391 28.02 8.17 12.04
N GLU A 392 27.35 7.84 13.15
CA GLU A 392 25.89 7.67 13.14
C GLU A 392 25.18 9.02 12.98
N GLU A 393 24.06 9.00 12.27
CA GLU A 393 23.15 10.14 12.12
C GLU A 393 21.76 9.79 12.66
N ALA A 394 21.06 10.78 13.22
CA ALA A 394 19.75 10.57 13.84
C ALA A 394 18.69 11.49 13.26
N SER A 395 17.46 10.98 13.18
CA SER A 395 16.27 11.76 12.88
C SER A 395 15.20 11.46 13.92
N LEU A 396 14.57 12.49 14.46
CA LEU A 396 13.36 12.34 15.26
C LEU A 396 12.15 12.30 14.31
N VAL A 397 11.27 11.33 14.52
CA VAL A 397 10.00 11.24 13.80
C VAL A 397 8.86 11.35 14.80
N VAL A 398 7.95 12.30 14.58
CA VAL A 398 6.75 12.51 15.41
C VAL A 398 5.51 12.33 14.53
N VAL A 399 4.64 11.40 14.87
CA VAL A 399 3.49 10.99 14.05
C VAL A 399 2.20 11.22 14.83
N ASN A 400 1.20 11.83 14.19
CA ASN A 400 -0.13 11.99 14.76
C ASN A 400 -0.91 10.67 14.64
N THR A 401 -0.96 9.93 15.75
CA THR A 401 -1.54 8.59 15.84
C THR A 401 -2.73 8.58 16.80
N PRO A 402 -3.89 9.15 16.39
CA PRO A 402 -5.06 9.23 17.26
C PRO A 402 -5.49 7.83 17.73
N ALA A 403 -6.02 7.77 18.95
CA ALA A 403 -6.44 6.51 19.56
C ALA A 403 -7.52 5.81 18.73
N THR A 404 -8.42 6.59 18.15
CA THR A 404 -9.50 6.14 17.27
C THR A 404 -9.07 6.20 15.81
N LEU A 405 -9.42 5.15 15.06
CA LEU A 405 -9.31 5.16 13.61
C LEU A 405 -10.55 5.87 13.03
N TYR A 406 -10.34 6.91 12.24
CA TYR A 406 -11.42 7.68 11.63
C TYR A 406 -11.79 7.10 10.26
N LEU A 407 -13.08 6.93 10.05
CA LEU A 407 -13.67 6.78 8.73
C LEU A 407 -13.73 8.16 8.07
N TYR A 408 -12.92 8.39 7.05
CA TYR A 408 -12.85 9.67 6.35
C TYR A 408 -12.94 9.48 4.83
N ASP A 409 -13.54 10.46 4.16
CA ASP A 409 -13.44 10.62 2.71
C ASP A 409 -12.17 11.42 2.41
N PRO A 410 -11.17 10.83 1.74
CA PRO A 410 -9.94 11.55 1.43
C PRO A 410 -10.13 12.76 0.50
N PHE A 411 -11.23 12.85 -0.26
CA PHE A 411 -11.56 14.00 -1.09
C PHE A 411 -12.31 15.11 -0.33
N SER A 412 -12.78 14.83 0.89
CA SER A 412 -13.54 15.76 1.73
C SER A 412 -13.19 15.57 3.20
N LEU A 413 -12.00 16.03 3.59
CA LEU A 413 -11.46 15.86 4.95
C LEU A 413 -12.31 16.58 6.01
N THR A 414 -12.59 15.89 7.12
CA THR A 414 -13.30 16.47 8.27
C THR A 414 -12.36 17.24 9.19
N SER A 415 -12.92 18.04 10.11
CA SER A 415 -12.13 18.76 11.12
C SER A 415 -11.24 17.86 11.98
N GLU A 416 -11.69 16.64 12.31
CA GLU A 416 -10.92 15.69 13.12
C GLU A 416 -9.69 15.17 12.38
N VAL A 417 -9.83 14.95 11.07
CA VAL A 417 -8.77 14.42 10.20
C VAL A 417 -7.79 15.52 9.82
N SER A 418 -8.29 16.74 9.62
CA SER A 418 -7.47 17.93 9.34
C SER A 418 -6.81 18.53 10.58
N ARG A 419 -7.20 18.12 11.79
CA ARG A 419 -6.61 18.63 13.03
C ARG A 419 -5.14 18.24 13.13
N GLY A 420 -4.28 19.25 13.09
CA GLY A 420 -2.85 19.11 13.29
C GLY A 420 -2.49 18.77 14.74
N LEU A 421 -1.47 17.94 14.92
CA LEU A 421 -0.82 17.71 16.21
C LEU A 421 0.04 18.92 16.55
N ASP A 422 -0.42 19.77 17.47
CA ASP A 422 0.40 20.83 18.07
C ASP A 422 1.28 20.24 19.19
N TYR A 423 2.58 20.50 19.13
CA TYR A 423 3.53 19.99 20.12
C TYR A 423 4.74 20.91 20.30
N GLN A 424 5.39 20.74 21.46
CA GLN A 424 6.70 21.29 21.78
C GLN A 424 7.73 20.16 21.87
N LEU A 425 8.97 20.50 21.55
CA LEU A 425 10.10 19.59 21.59
C LEU A 425 11.22 20.21 22.43
N GLN A 426 11.76 19.43 23.37
CA GLN A 426 13.04 19.71 24.02
C GLN A 426 14.07 18.67 23.55
N LEU A 427 15.19 19.15 23.05
CA LEU A 427 16.36 18.36 22.71
C LEU A 427 17.51 18.64 23.68
N THR A 428 18.28 17.61 24.02
CA THR A 428 19.57 17.70 24.68
C THR A 428 20.61 16.92 23.88
N GLY A 429 21.84 17.44 23.78
CA GLY A 429 22.92 16.79 23.00
C GLY A 429 22.74 16.81 21.47
N ALA A 430 21.69 17.46 20.96
CA ALA A 430 21.47 17.71 19.54
C ALA A 430 20.62 18.98 19.31
N THR A 431 20.57 19.40 18.05
CA THR A 431 19.69 20.45 17.54
C THR A 431 18.90 19.94 16.33
N ALA A 432 17.71 20.51 16.10
CA ALA A 432 16.88 20.25 14.92
C ALA A 432 17.26 21.14 13.73
#